data_AF-A0A1Y6BIL8-F1
#
_entry.id   AF-A0A1Y6BIL8-F1
#
_cell.length_a   1.000
_cell.length_b   1.000
_cell.length_c   1.000
_cell.angle_alpha   90.00
_cell.angle_beta   90.00
_cell.angle_gamma   90.00
#
_symmetry.space_group_name_H-M   'P 1'
#
loop_
_entity.id
_entity.type
_entity.pdbx_description
1 polymer ?
#
loop_
_entity_poly.entity_id
_entity_poly.type
_entity_poly.pdbx_seq_one_letter_code
_entity_poly.pdbx_strand_id
1 'polypeptide(L)'
;MAGNNSCGSRSLRYGTMRDNVEAVEAILADGTAMRFGPLDPALEGANRPSAERDLVAGLLAGKVFCTGHLGDLDEVMCLAALASAEMALLGASAAIEACSGVAAAQARYREATAQQVRLAAE
;
A
#
# COMPACT_ATOMS: atom_id res chain seq x y z
N MET A 1 -9.33 -3.93 -2.15
CA MET A 1 -9.61 -3.91 -3.60
C MET A 1 -8.61 -3.11 -4.45
N ALA A 2 -7.78 -2.22 -3.87
CA ALA A 2 -6.73 -1.51 -4.63
C ALA A 2 -5.62 -2.41 -5.15
N GLY A 3 -5.09 -3.27 -4.27
CA GLY A 3 -3.94 -4.12 -4.60
C GLY A 3 -4.20 -5.14 -5.70
N ASN A 4 -5.47 -5.52 -5.92
CA ASN A 4 -5.86 -6.48 -6.94
C ASN A 4 -6.65 -5.84 -8.10
N ASN A 5 -6.75 -4.51 -8.14
CA ASN A 5 -7.56 -3.75 -9.10
C ASN A 5 -8.95 -4.37 -9.35
N SER A 6 -9.65 -4.70 -8.28
CA SER A 6 -10.90 -5.48 -8.35
C SER A 6 -11.97 -4.79 -9.21
N CYS A 7 -12.85 -5.60 -9.83
CA CYS A 7 -13.98 -5.14 -10.62
C CYS A 7 -15.24 -5.95 -10.27
N GLY A 8 -16.42 -5.34 -10.39
CA GLY A 8 -17.71 -5.94 -10.05
C GLY A 8 -18.72 -5.85 -11.18
N SER A 9 -19.94 -6.35 -10.97
CA SER A 9 -21.02 -6.37 -11.98
C SER A 9 -21.38 -4.99 -12.55
N ARG A 10 -21.01 -3.90 -11.87
CA ARG A 10 -21.22 -2.51 -12.31
C ARG A 10 -19.98 -1.85 -12.95
N SER A 11 -18.85 -2.55 -13.05
CA SER A 11 -17.60 -1.97 -13.57
C SER A 11 -17.66 -1.62 -15.06
N LEU A 12 -18.61 -2.16 -15.83
CA LEU A 12 -18.91 -1.68 -17.18
C LEU A 12 -19.35 -0.20 -17.21
N ARG A 13 -19.98 0.29 -16.14
CA ARG A 13 -20.46 1.67 -16.04
C ARG A 13 -19.49 2.58 -15.29
N TYR A 14 -18.79 2.06 -14.29
CA TYR A 14 -17.98 2.86 -13.35
C TYR A 14 -16.48 2.55 -13.41
N GLY A 15 -16.03 1.69 -14.32
CA GLY A 15 -14.64 1.27 -14.38
C GLY A 15 -14.24 0.27 -13.29
N THR A 16 -12.97 -0.09 -13.33
CA THR A 16 -12.30 -0.90 -12.30
C THR A 16 -11.87 -0.02 -11.13
N MET A 17 -11.39 -0.65 -10.06
CA MET A 17 -10.98 0.08 -8.87
C MET A 17 -9.97 1.20 -9.17
N ARG A 18 -8.94 0.96 -9.99
CA ARG A 18 -7.90 1.95 -10.34
C ARG A 18 -8.49 3.22 -10.97
N ASP A 19 -9.61 3.09 -11.68
CA ASP A 19 -10.23 4.20 -12.40
C ASP A 19 -10.97 5.14 -11.43
N ASN A 20 -11.13 4.72 -10.17
CA ASN A 20 -11.80 5.43 -9.10
C ASN A 20 -10.83 5.83 -7.97
N VAL A 21 -9.52 5.62 -8.12
CA VAL A 21 -8.49 6.02 -7.14
C VAL A 21 -7.94 7.38 -7.51
N GLU A 22 -8.08 8.35 -6.60
CA GLU A 22 -7.48 9.68 -6.78
C GLU A 22 -5.98 9.68 -6.44
N ALA A 23 -5.61 9.07 -5.31
CA ALA A 23 -4.23 8.92 -4.88
C ALA A 23 -4.08 7.75 -3.90
N VAL A 24 -2.86 7.25 -3.77
CA VAL A 24 -2.44 6.24 -2.80
C VAL A 24 -1.27 6.78 -2.00
N GLU A 25 -1.41 6.82 -0.68
CA GLU A 25 -0.27 6.96 0.22
C GLU A 25 0.23 5.56 0.60
N ALA A 26 1.53 5.36 0.48
CA ALA A 26 2.18 4.09 0.72
C ALA A 26 3.41 4.27 1.60
N ILE A 27 3.71 3.26 2.39
CA ILE A 27 5.01 3.09 3.04
C ILE A 27 5.74 1.99 2.28
N LEU A 28 6.93 2.30 1.77
CA LEU A 28 7.79 1.37 1.04
C LEU A 28 8.48 0.42 2.02
N ALA A 29 9.08 -0.66 1.49
CA ALA A 29 9.73 -1.69 2.30
C ALA A 29 10.91 -1.17 3.14
N ASP A 30 11.53 -0.07 2.75
CA ASP A 30 12.59 0.62 3.50
C ASP A 30 12.05 1.58 4.58
N GLY A 31 10.73 1.69 4.74
CA GLY A 31 10.05 2.59 5.66
C GLY A 31 9.78 3.99 5.09
N THR A 32 10.21 4.29 3.86
CA THR A 32 9.98 5.60 3.23
C THR A 32 8.51 5.78 2.85
N ALA A 33 7.94 6.95 3.15
CA ALA A 33 6.60 7.31 2.69
C ALA A 33 6.62 7.80 1.23
N MET A 34 5.67 7.34 0.42
CA MET A 34 5.51 7.71 -0.98
C MET A 34 4.04 7.95 -1.30
N ARG A 35 3.75 8.98 -2.10
CA ARG A 35 2.40 9.28 -2.57
C ARG A 35 2.31 9.09 -4.08
N PHE A 36 1.47 8.14 -4.51
CA PHE A 36 1.10 7.95 -5.90
C PHE A 36 -0.16 8.76 -6.18
N GLY A 37 -0.07 9.75 -7.06
CA GLY A 37 -1.20 10.60 -7.42
C GLY A 37 -1.38 10.73 -8.94
N PRO A 38 -2.25 11.64 -9.39
CA PRO A 38 -2.42 11.94 -10.80
C PRO A 38 -1.08 12.30 -11.44
N LEU A 39 -0.83 11.77 -12.64
CA LEU A 39 0.35 12.15 -13.40
C LEU A 39 0.17 13.61 -13.85
N ASP A 40 1.21 14.43 -13.67
CA ASP A 40 1.24 15.74 -14.30
C ASP A 40 1.18 15.56 -15.83
N PRO A 41 0.17 16.13 -16.53
CA PRO A 41 0.05 16.02 -17.97
C PRO A 41 1.29 16.49 -18.73
N ALA A 42 2.06 17.42 -18.16
CA ALA A 42 3.33 17.89 -18.75
C ALA A 42 4.45 16.83 -18.68
N LEU A 43 4.27 15.79 -17.89
CA LEU A 43 5.20 14.66 -17.73
C LEU A 43 4.75 13.41 -18.50
N GLU A 44 3.58 13.45 -19.13
CA GLU A 44 3.00 12.31 -19.86
C GLU A 44 3.92 11.93 -21.04
N GLY A 45 4.43 10.70 -21.04
CA GLY A 45 5.40 10.20 -22.03
C GLY A 45 6.87 10.63 -21.83
N ALA A 46 7.19 11.49 -20.88
CA ALA A 46 8.57 11.92 -20.63
C ALA A 46 9.38 10.79 -19.97
N ASN A 47 10.42 10.26 -20.61
CA ASN A 47 11.23 9.17 -20.04
C ASN A 47 12.30 9.66 -19.03
N ARG A 48 11.89 10.34 -17.95
CA ARG A 48 12.81 10.81 -16.89
C ARG A 48 12.99 9.78 -15.76
N PRO A 49 14.19 9.64 -15.17
CA PRO A 49 14.38 8.80 -13.98
C PRO A 49 13.53 9.30 -12.81
N SER A 50 12.88 8.40 -12.06
CA SER A 50 12.15 8.73 -10.82
C SER A 50 12.04 7.48 -9.92
N ALA A 51 11.92 7.68 -8.60
CA ALA A 51 11.80 6.58 -7.65
C ALA A 51 10.55 5.72 -7.89
N GLU A 52 9.45 6.33 -8.33
CA GLU A 52 8.22 5.62 -8.71
C GLU A 52 8.44 4.70 -9.91
N ARG A 53 9.26 5.13 -10.87
CA ARG A 53 9.59 4.31 -12.05
C ARG A 53 10.48 3.15 -11.72
N ASP A 54 11.47 3.37 -10.86
CA ASP A 54 12.34 2.29 -10.39
C ASP A 54 11.53 1.24 -9.63
N LEU A 55 10.55 1.67 -8.83
CA LEU A 55 9.60 0.79 -8.16
C LEU A 55 8.72 0.02 -9.15
N VAL A 56 8.13 0.69 -10.15
CA VAL A 56 7.30 0.04 -11.19
C VAL A 56 8.13 -0.92 -12.05
N ALA A 57 9.36 -0.56 -12.42
CA ALA A 57 10.27 -1.43 -13.14
C ALA A 57 10.64 -2.66 -12.28
N GLY A 58 10.83 -2.48 -10.97
CA GLY A 58 11.01 -3.56 -10.01
C GLY A 58 9.80 -4.50 -9.95
N LEU A 59 8.58 -3.97 -9.93
CA LEU A 59 7.34 -4.75 -9.99
C LEU A 59 7.26 -5.58 -11.28
N LEU A 60 7.48 -4.95 -12.44
CA LEU A 60 7.46 -5.64 -13.74
C LEU A 60 8.56 -6.70 -13.87
N ALA A 61 9.70 -6.50 -13.19
CA ALA A 61 10.79 -7.46 -13.13
C ALA A 61 10.61 -8.54 -12.05
N GLY A 62 9.47 -8.58 -11.33
CA GLY A 62 9.20 -9.55 -10.27
C GLY A 62 10.05 -9.37 -9.00
N LYS A 63 10.69 -8.20 -8.83
CA LYS A 63 11.54 -7.87 -7.67
C LYS A 63 10.76 -7.27 -6.51
N VAL A 64 9.49 -6.92 -6.74
CA VAL A 64 8.59 -6.29 -5.78
C VAL A 64 7.25 -7.01 -5.86
N PHE A 65 6.53 -7.09 -4.73
CA PHE A 65 5.15 -7.57 -4.66
C PHE A 65 4.28 -6.53 -3.96
N CYS A 66 2.97 -6.54 -4.23
CA CYS A 66 2.03 -5.58 -3.67
C CYS A 66 1.04 -6.24 -2.72
N THR A 67 0.89 -5.69 -1.53
CA THR A 67 -0.20 -5.96 -0.58
C THR A 67 -1.07 -4.71 -0.48
N GLY A 68 -2.12 -4.62 -1.30
CA GLY A 68 -3.01 -3.44 -1.29
C GLY A 68 -4.27 -3.65 -0.46
N HIS A 69 -4.49 -2.76 0.53
CA HIS A 69 -5.66 -2.74 1.41
C HIS A 69 -6.53 -1.49 1.13
N LEU A 70 -7.76 -1.70 0.66
CA LEU A 70 -8.74 -0.62 0.45
C LEU A 70 -10.15 -1.21 0.38
N GLY A 71 -11.15 -0.54 0.98
CA GLY A 71 -12.52 -1.04 1.10
C GLY A 71 -12.87 -1.34 2.56
N ASP A 72 -13.83 -2.24 2.78
CA ASP A 72 -14.23 -2.69 4.12
C ASP A 72 -13.17 -3.63 4.71
N LEU A 73 -12.17 -3.04 5.37
CA LEU A 73 -11.12 -3.73 6.11
C LEU A 73 -10.96 -3.07 7.48
N ASP A 74 -10.62 -3.90 8.46
CA ASP A 74 -10.20 -3.45 9.79
C ASP A 74 -8.68 -3.63 9.99
N GLU A 75 -8.17 -3.09 11.10
CA GLU A 75 -6.76 -3.17 11.47
C GLU A 75 -6.31 -4.62 11.68
N VAL A 76 -7.17 -5.52 12.15
CA VAL A 76 -6.85 -6.93 12.40
C VAL A 76 -6.56 -7.63 11.07
N MET A 77 -7.35 -7.38 10.04
CA MET A 77 -7.12 -7.88 8.68
C MET A 77 -5.79 -7.38 8.10
N CYS A 78 -5.47 -6.10 8.28
CA CYS A 78 -4.19 -5.52 7.85
C CYS A 78 -3.00 -6.18 8.57
N LEU A 79 -3.09 -6.37 9.89
CA LEU A 79 -2.05 -7.05 10.68
C LEU A 79 -1.87 -8.51 10.25
N ALA A 80 -2.96 -9.23 9.96
CA ALA A 80 -2.89 -10.60 9.45
C ALA A 80 -2.20 -10.68 8.08
N ALA A 81 -2.44 -9.69 7.20
CA ALA A 81 -1.76 -9.60 5.91
C ALA A 81 -0.25 -9.36 6.07
N LEU A 82 0.16 -8.47 6.98
CA LEU A 82 1.57 -8.20 7.29
C LEU A 82 2.26 -9.43 7.86
N ALA A 83 1.65 -10.09 8.85
CA ALA A 83 2.19 -11.33 9.42
C ALA A 83 2.36 -12.44 8.36
N SER A 84 1.39 -12.56 7.44
CA SER A 84 1.45 -13.52 6.34
C SER A 84 2.57 -13.20 5.35
N ALA A 85 2.76 -11.91 5.03
CA ALA A 85 3.83 -11.47 4.14
C ALA A 85 5.22 -11.73 4.75
N GLU A 86 5.41 -11.41 6.02
CA GLU A 86 6.69 -11.66 6.71
C GLU A 86 7.01 -13.15 6.81
N MET A 87 6.01 -13.99 7.12
CA MET A 87 6.17 -15.44 7.13
C MET A 87 6.60 -15.98 5.76
N ALA A 88 6.01 -15.48 4.67
CA ALA A 88 6.41 -15.86 3.31
C ALA A 88 7.83 -15.38 2.97
N LEU A 89 8.20 -14.16 3.38
CA LEU A 89 9.54 -13.59 3.17
C LEU A 89 10.62 -14.37 3.93
N LEU A 90 10.35 -14.72 5.19
CA LEU A 90 11.24 -15.58 5.99
C LEU A 90 11.36 -16.98 5.37
N GLY A 91 10.24 -17.55 4.89
CA GLY A 91 10.25 -18.81 4.13
C GLY A 91 11.09 -18.74 2.85
N ALA A 92 11.21 -17.55 2.24
CA ALA A 92 12.08 -17.27 1.11
C ALA A 92 13.52 -16.85 1.50
N SER A 93 13.89 -16.96 2.78
CA SER A 93 15.20 -16.55 3.32
C SER A 93 15.52 -15.06 3.17
N ALA A 94 14.50 -14.20 3.12
CA ALA A 94 14.72 -12.76 3.17
C ALA A 94 15.30 -12.33 4.53
N ALA A 95 16.23 -11.38 4.52
CA ALA A 95 16.86 -10.85 5.73
C ALA A 95 15.98 -9.79 6.40
N ILE A 96 14.90 -10.23 7.04
CA ILE A 96 13.99 -9.37 7.81
C ILE A 96 13.89 -9.85 9.26
N GLU A 97 13.62 -8.94 10.19
CA GLU A 97 13.26 -9.29 11.56
C GLU A 97 11.79 -9.69 11.62
N ALA A 98 11.51 -10.86 12.22
CA ALA A 98 10.16 -11.36 12.37
C ALA A 98 9.30 -10.41 13.21
N CYS A 99 8.07 -10.19 12.78
CA CYS A 99 7.06 -9.31 13.35
C CYS A 99 7.39 -7.81 13.33
N SER A 100 8.47 -7.38 12.66
CA SER A 100 8.89 -5.97 12.66
C SER A 100 7.87 -5.04 11.99
N GLY A 101 7.25 -5.46 10.88
CA GLY A 101 6.20 -4.72 10.20
C GLY A 101 4.90 -4.71 10.98
N VAL A 102 4.53 -5.85 11.59
CA VAL A 102 3.38 -5.96 12.50
C VAL A 102 3.52 -5.00 13.68
N ALA A 103 4.68 -4.97 14.32
CA ALA A 103 4.95 -4.09 15.47
C ALA A 103 4.88 -2.60 15.07
N ALA A 104 5.45 -2.24 13.92
CA ALA A 104 5.37 -0.88 13.39
C ALA A 104 3.92 -0.46 13.09
N ALA A 105 3.13 -1.34 12.47
CA ALA A 105 1.72 -1.08 12.18
C ALA A 105 0.89 -0.90 13.46
N GLN A 106 1.09 -1.76 14.47
CA GLN A 106 0.44 -1.61 15.78
C GLN A 106 0.79 -0.29 16.47
N ALA A 107 2.04 0.15 16.40
CA ALA A 107 2.45 1.46 16.94
C ALA A 107 1.65 2.60 16.29
N ARG A 108 1.55 2.59 14.95
CA ARG A 108 0.78 3.59 14.19
C ARG A 108 -0.71 3.56 14.50
N TYR A 109 -1.32 2.37 14.57
CA TYR A 109 -2.75 2.26 14.89
C TYR A 109 -3.07 2.81 16.28
N ARG A 110 -2.24 2.50 17.29
CA ARG A 110 -2.42 3.07 18.64
C ARG A 110 -2.30 4.60 18.67
N GLU A 111 -1.34 5.16 17.94
CA GLU A 111 -1.19 6.61 17.81
C GLU A 111 -2.41 7.26 17.14
N ALA A 112 -2.89 6.66 16.04
CA ALA A 112 -4.06 7.13 15.32
C ALA A 112 -5.33 7.09 16.19
N THR A 113 -5.57 5.99 16.91
CA THR A 113 -6.67 5.87 17.88
C THR A 113 -6.57 6.95 18.96
N ALA A 114 -5.38 7.16 19.53
CA ALA A 114 -5.18 8.20 20.54
C ALA A 114 -5.46 9.62 20.01
N GLN A 115 -5.14 9.88 18.74
CA GLN A 115 -5.44 11.15 18.09
C GLN A 115 -6.94 11.34 17.84
N GLN A 116 -7.65 10.29 17.42
CA GLN A 116 -9.11 10.35 17.25
C GLN A 116 -9.82 10.61 18.58
N VAL A 117 -9.39 9.96 19.67
CA VAL A 117 -9.96 10.18 21.01
C VAL A 117 -9.76 11.63 21.47
N ARG A 118 -8.60 12.24 21.19
CA ARG A 118 -8.35 13.65 21.49
C ARG A 118 -9.25 14.58 20.71
N LEU A 119 -9.38 14.37 19.40
CA LEU A 119 -10.26 15.18 18.54
C LEU A 119 -11.74 15.06 18.91
N ALA A 120 -12.18 13.89 19.40
CA ALA A 120 -13.55 13.69 19.86
C ALA A 120 -13.83 14.27 21.26
N ALA A 121 -12.80 14.71 21.97
CA ALA A 121 -12.89 15.33 23.29
C ALA A 121 -12.88 16.87 23.23
N GLU A 122 -12.66 17.46 22.05
CA GLU A 122 -12.76 18.89 21.72
C GLU A 122 -14.11 19.22 21.10
#